data_AF-A0A0F6Z743-F1
#
_entry.id   AF-A0A0F6Z743-F1
#
_cell.length_a   1.000
_cell.length_b   1.000
_cell.length_c   1.000
_cell.angle_alpha   90.00
_cell.angle_beta   90.00
_cell.angle_gamma   90.00
#
_symmetry.space_group_name_H-M   'P 1'
#
loop_
_entity.id
_entity.type
_entity.pdbx_description
1 polymer ?
#
loop_
_entity_poly.entity_id
_entity_poly.type
_entity_poly.pdbx_seq_one_letter_code
_entity_poly.pdbx_strand_id
1 'polypeptide(L)'
;MRTLAAELNIKAPSLYKHVKTREDIAAHIATKAFIQLGQRPHEHCESVEDLLAEYRSMARENPNIYRLLTSSEFPRELLPEGLETWAVTPFYLVTGHDPIKGQALWAFAHGMAILEIDARFAGPNNGSPADGMWEIGARAFDTQVFNQD
;
A
#
# COMPACT_ATOMS: atom_id res chain seq x y z
N MET A 1 -10.61 11.64 18.60
CA MET A 1 -11.97 12.22 18.76
C MET A 1 -11.95 13.72 19.05
N ARG A 2 -11.53 14.19 20.24
CA ARG A 2 -11.58 15.62 20.60
C ARG A 2 -10.80 16.52 19.64
N THR A 3 -9.55 16.15 19.31
CA THR A 3 -8.73 16.87 18.33
C THR A 3 -9.41 16.95 16.97
N LEU A 4 -9.90 15.81 16.46
CA LEU A 4 -10.61 15.77 15.17
C LEU A 4 -11.85 16.68 15.14
N ALA A 5 -12.63 16.73 16.24
CA ALA A 5 -13.78 17.62 16.31
C ALA A 5 -13.38 19.11 16.28
N ALA A 6 -12.27 19.46 16.93
CA ALA A 6 -11.73 20.81 16.91
C ALA A 6 -11.26 21.19 15.50
N GLU A 7 -10.52 20.31 14.82
CA GLU A 7 -10.08 20.50 13.42
C GLU A 7 -11.27 20.69 12.46
N LEU A 8 -12.37 19.97 12.69
CA LEU A 8 -13.59 20.08 11.90
C LEU A 8 -14.50 21.25 12.31
N ASN A 9 -14.10 22.04 13.32
CA ASN A 9 -14.89 23.14 13.88
C ASN A 9 -16.31 22.72 14.31
N ILE A 10 -16.44 21.54 14.94
CA ILE A 10 -17.69 21.01 15.47
C ILE A 10 -17.57 20.62 16.95
N LYS A 11 -18.71 20.47 17.62
CA LYS A 11 -18.73 19.90 18.98
C LYS A 11 -18.36 18.42 18.91
N ALA A 12 -17.50 17.95 19.82
CA ALA A 12 -17.08 16.54 19.88
C ALA A 12 -18.24 15.52 19.91
N PRO A 13 -19.38 15.77 20.60
CA PRO A 13 -20.53 14.87 20.53
C PRO A 13 -21.13 14.70 19.12
N SER A 14 -20.98 15.68 18.23
CA SER A 14 -21.48 15.60 16.86
C SER A 14 -20.76 14.54 16.02
N LEU A 15 -19.49 14.23 16.32
CA LEU A 15 -18.75 13.16 15.63
C LEU A 15 -19.40 11.79 15.81
N TYR A 16 -19.98 11.52 16.98
CA TYR A 16 -20.59 10.23 17.28
C TYR A 16 -21.84 9.92 16.44
N LYS A 17 -22.39 10.92 15.74
CA LYS A 17 -23.45 10.70 14.74
C LYS A 17 -22.94 10.02 13.47
N HIS A 18 -21.65 10.05 13.22
CA HIS A 18 -21.01 9.53 12.00
C HIS A 18 -20.06 8.38 12.28
N VAL A 19 -19.33 8.45 13.39
CA VAL A 19 -18.30 7.47 13.78
C VAL A 19 -18.37 7.22 15.29
N LYS A 20 -18.50 5.96 15.71
CA LYS A 20 -18.72 5.61 17.12
C LYS A 20 -17.39 5.49 17.86
N THR A 21 -16.36 5.01 17.18
CA THR A 21 -15.06 4.69 17.78
C THR A 21 -13.90 5.31 17.00
N ARG A 22 -12.69 5.21 17.55
CA ARG A 22 -11.46 5.59 16.81
C ARG A 22 -11.21 4.60 15.67
N GLU A 23 -11.56 3.34 15.90
CA GLU A 23 -11.45 2.22 14.98
C GLU A 23 -12.36 2.45 13.77
N ASP A 24 -13.57 2.99 13.96
CA ASP A 24 -14.47 3.38 12.86
C ASP A 24 -13.82 4.44 11.97
N ILE A 25 -13.16 5.44 12.57
CA ILE A 25 -12.43 6.47 11.81
C ILE A 25 -11.29 5.83 11.03
N ALA A 26 -10.52 4.96 11.68
CA ALA A 26 -9.43 4.24 11.03
C ALA A 26 -9.96 3.39 9.86
N ALA A 27 -11.12 2.75 10.01
CA ALA A 27 -11.76 1.97 8.97
C ALA A 27 -12.22 2.82 7.77
N HIS A 28 -12.79 4.00 8.01
CA HIS A 28 -13.12 4.93 6.92
C HIS A 28 -11.88 5.42 6.17
N ILE A 29 -10.81 5.75 6.89
CA ILE A 29 -9.53 6.16 6.30
C ILE A 29 -8.94 5.00 5.49
N ALA A 30 -8.88 3.80 6.07
CA ALA A 30 -8.33 2.62 5.43
C ALA A 30 -9.15 2.23 4.19
N THR A 31 -10.48 2.26 4.26
CA THR A 31 -11.36 1.98 3.12
C THR A 31 -11.04 2.91 1.95
N LYS A 32 -10.95 4.23 2.19
CA LYS A 32 -10.61 5.20 1.15
C LYS A 32 -9.22 4.94 0.57
N ALA A 33 -8.26 4.62 1.42
CA ALA A 33 -6.89 4.38 0.99
C ALA A 33 -6.72 3.04 0.23
N PHE A 34 -7.45 1.98 0.61
CA PHE A 34 -7.51 0.72 -0.17
C PHE A 34 -8.17 0.92 -1.53
N ILE A 35 -9.23 1.75 -1.61
CA ILE A 35 -9.83 2.11 -2.90
C ILE A 35 -8.78 2.77 -3.81
N GLN A 36 -8.01 3.73 -3.28
CA GLN A 36 -6.94 4.37 -4.03
C GLN A 36 -5.81 3.38 -4.41
N LEU A 37 -5.46 2.47 -3.50
CA LEU A 37 -4.43 1.45 -3.70
C LEU A 37 -4.80 0.45 -4.80
N GLY A 38 -6.07 0.10 -4.93
CA GLY A 38 -6.53 -0.77 -5.99
C GLY A 38 -6.81 -0.04 -7.30
N GLN A 39 -7.51 1.10 -7.23
CA GLN A 39 -8.06 1.75 -8.41
C GLN A 39 -6.99 2.20 -9.39
N ARG A 40 -5.95 2.91 -8.90
CA ARG A 40 -4.91 3.43 -9.79
C ARG A 40 -4.14 2.31 -10.49
N PRO A 41 -3.67 1.24 -9.80
CA PRO A 41 -3.03 0.14 -10.49
C PRO A 41 -3.94 -0.64 -11.43
N HIS A 42 -5.21 -0.84 -11.10
CA HIS A 42 -6.18 -1.46 -12.02
C HIS A 42 -6.36 -0.64 -13.30
N GLU A 43 -6.31 0.69 -13.22
CA GLU A 43 -6.55 1.58 -14.34
C GLU A 43 -5.30 1.86 -15.19
N HIS A 44 -4.10 1.84 -14.60
CA HIS A 44 -2.90 2.40 -15.23
C HIS A 44 -1.67 1.49 -15.25
N CYS A 45 -1.67 0.35 -14.54
CA CYS A 45 -0.50 -0.52 -14.48
C CYS A 45 -0.67 -1.73 -15.40
N GLU A 46 0.15 -1.79 -16.45
CA GLU A 46 0.18 -2.90 -17.40
C GLU A 46 1.39 -3.82 -17.17
N SER A 47 2.38 -3.33 -16.41
CA SER A 47 3.63 -4.04 -16.13
C SER A 47 3.95 -4.09 -14.63
N VAL A 48 4.92 -4.95 -14.29
CA VAL A 48 5.52 -5.01 -12.95
C VAL A 48 6.16 -3.67 -12.57
N GLU A 49 6.80 -2.99 -13.52
CA GLU A 49 7.47 -1.70 -13.29
C GLU A 49 6.45 -0.62 -12.90
N ASP A 50 5.35 -0.50 -13.66
CA ASP A 50 4.28 0.47 -13.37
C ASP A 50 3.68 0.23 -11.98
N LEU A 51 3.40 -1.03 -11.66
CA LEU A 51 2.79 -1.41 -10.39
C LEU A 51 3.70 -1.05 -9.21
N LEU A 52 5.00 -1.37 -9.31
CA LEU A 52 5.96 -1.07 -8.26
C LEU A 52 6.18 0.44 -8.11
N ALA A 53 6.19 1.21 -9.20
CA ALA A 53 6.29 2.66 -9.17
C ALA A 53 5.09 3.30 -8.44
N GLU A 54 3.86 2.89 -8.78
CA GLU A 54 2.66 3.40 -8.12
C GLU A 54 2.61 3.00 -6.64
N TYR A 55 2.89 1.73 -6.34
CA TYR A 55 2.92 1.22 -4.97
C TYR A 55 3.96 1.97 -4.10
N ARG A 56 5.15 2.21 -4.65
CA ARG A 56 6.20 3.01 -4.00
C ARG A 56 5.76 4.46 -3.78
N SER A 57 5.13 5.09 -4.78
CA SER A 57 4.63 6.47 -4.65
C SER A 57 3.64 6.59 -3.51
N MET A 58 2.65 5.69 -3.46
CA MET A 58 1.64 5.67 -2.41
C MET A 58 2.23 5.55 -1.00
N ALA A 59 3.22 4.67 -0.82
CA ALA A 59 3.89 4.50 0.46
C ALA A 59 4.63 5.79 0.89
N ARG A 60 5.27 6.48 -0.06
CA ARG A 60 6.05 7.71 0.19
C ARG A 60 5.18 8.94 0.42
N GLU A 61 4.09 9.08 -0.31
CA GLU A 61 3.18 10.22 -0.20
C GLU A 61 2.50 10.26 1.18
N ASN A 62 2.10 9.10 1.71
CA ASN A 62 1.40 9.02 3.00
C ASN A 62 1.92 7.86 3.89
N PRO A 63 3.13 7.95 4.46
CA PRO A 63 3.74 6.85 5.22
C PRO A 63 2.92 6.36 6.41
N ASN A 64 2.15 7.25 7.05
CA ASN A 64 1.29 6.88 8.19
C ASN A 64 0.02 6.14 7.75
N ILE A 65 -0.52 6.46 6.56
CA ILE A 65 -1.64 5.71 5.97
C ILE A 65 -1.14 4.35 5.53
N TYR A 66 0.02 4.28 4.88
CA TYR A 66 0.61 3.01 4.49
C TYR A 66 0.80 2.06 5.69
N ARG A 67 1.38 2.55 6.79
CA ARG A 67 1.52 1.76 8.04
C ARG A 67 0.18 1.35 8.64
N LEU A 68 -0.87 2.18 8.50
CA LEU A 68 -2.22 1.80 8.94
C LEU A 68 -2.74 0.61 8.13
N LEU A 69 -2.63 0.66 6.79
CA LEU A 69 -3.12 -0.38 5.90
C LEU A 69 -2.42 -1.72 6.11
N THR A 70 -1.13 -1.70 6.44
CA THR A 70 -0.32 -2.93 6.57
C THR A 70 -0.17 -3.41 8.02
N SER A 71 -0.86 -2.77 8.98
CA SER A 71 -0.78 -3.17 10.39
C SER A 71 -1.50 -4.50 10.63
N SER A 72 -0.93 -5.33 11.51
CA SER A 72 -1.58 -6.55 12.01
C SER A 72 -2.70 -6.26 13.01
N GLU A 73 -2.65 -5.11 13.70
CA GLU A 73 -3.61 -4.74 14.76
C GLU A 73 -4.87 -4.04 14.21
N PHE A 74 -4.91 -3.75 12.91
CA PHE A 74 -6.05 -3.08 12.30
C PHE A 74 -7.26 -4.03 12.18
N PRO A 75 -8.47 -3.62 12.64
CA PRO A 75 -9.68 -4.45 12.62
C PRO A 75 -10.24 -4.58 11.19
N ARG A 76 -9.74 -5.59 10.45
CA ARG A 76 -10.08 -5.85 9.04
C ARG A 76 -11.57 -6.17 8.83
N GLU A 77 -12.25 -6.67 9.86
CA GLU A 77 -13.69 -6.93 9.86
C GLU A 77 -14.55 -5.66 9.68
N LEU A 78 -13.95 -4.47 9.86
CA LEU A 78 -14.63 -3.19 9.60
C LEU A 78 -14.53 -2.74 8.14
N LEU A 79 -13.74 -3.43 7.31
CA LEU A 79 -13.64 -3.11 5.88
C LEU A 79 -14.79 -3.73 5.09
N PRO A 80 -15.16 -3.12 3.94
CA PRO A 80 -16.03 -3.77 2.98
C PRO A 80 -15.46 -5.14 2.56
N GLU A 81 -16.34 -6.13 2.47
CA GLU A 81 -15.98 -7.49 2.09
C GLU A 81 -15.25 -7.51 0.75
N GLY A 82 -14.12 -8.22 0.69
CA GLY A 82 -13.31 -8.38 -0.53
C GLY A 82 -12.45 -7.16 -0.92
N LEU A 83 -12.52 -6.04 -0.20
CA LEU A 83 -11.79 -4.81 -0.56
C LEU A 83 -10.27 -5.03 -0.58
N GLU A 84 -9.70 -5.65 0.45
CA GLU A 84 -8.26 -5.93 0.50
C GLU A 84 -7.84 -6.82 -0.67
N THR A 85 -8.58 -7.90 -0.90
CA THR A 85 -8.33 -8.83 -2.02
C THR A 85 -8.35 -8.09 -3.35
N TRP A 86 -9.39 -7.29 -3.61
CA TRP A 86 -9.50 -6.51 -4.84
C TRP A 86 -8.35 -5.50 -5.00
N ALA A 87 -7.94 -4.84 -3.92
CA ALA A 87 -6.89 -3.83 -3.94
C ALA A 87 -5.51 -4.43 -4.27
N VAL A 88 -5.27 -5.69 -3.92
CA VAL A 88 -4.00 -6.39 -4.23
C VAL A 88 -4.05 -7.24 -5.50
N THR A 89 -5.22 -7.44 -6.11
CA THR A 89 -5.38 -8.14 -7.40
C THR A 89 -4.41 -7.70 -8.49
N PRO A 90 -4.04 -6.41 -8.63
CA PRO A 90 -3.07 -5.98 -9.64
C PRO A 90 -1.75 -6.75 -9.60
N PHE A 91 -1.28 -7.17 -8.42
CA PHE A 91 -0.09 -8.02 -8.28
C PHE A 91 -0.25 -9.37 -8.97
N TYR A 92 -1.43 -9.98 -8.89
CA TYR A 92 -1.74 -11.23 -9.60
C TYR A 92 -1.85 -11.03 -11.11
N LEU A 93 -2.40 -9.89 -11.55
CA LEU A 93 -2.57 -9.56 -12.97
C LEU A 93 -1.23 -9.39 -13.68
N VAL A 94 -0.34 -8.54 -13.15
CA VAL A 94 0.95 -8.23 -13.80
C VAL A 94 1.94 -9.40 -13.76
N THR A 95 1.74 -10.38 -12.88
CA THR A 95 2.54 -11.61 -12.84
C THR A 95 1.97 -12.74 -13.70
N GLY A 96 1.09 -12.44 -14.66
CA GLY A 96 0.53 -13.41 -15.58
C GLY A 96 -0.39 -14.42 -14.90
N HIS A 97 -1.13 -14.00 -13.88
CA HIS A 97 -2.07 -14.83 -13.13
C HIS A 97 -1.42 -15.97 -12.31
N ASP A 98 -0.14 -15.86 -11.99
CA ASP A 98 0.54 -16.77 -11.07
C ASP A 98 0.38 -16.29 -9.61
N PRO A 99 -0.34 -17.03 -8.74
CA PRO A 99 -0.61 -16.61 -7.37
C PRO A 99 0.64 -16.58 -6.49
N ILE A 100 1.63 -17.43 -6.73
CA ILE A 100 2.87 -17.47 -5.95
C ILE A 100 3.76 -16.29 -6.35
N LYS A 101 3.89 -16.01 -7.65
CA LYS A 101 4.63 -14.83 -8.12
C LYS A 101 3.97 -13.53 -7.68
N GLY A 102 2.64 -13.43 -7.74
CA GLY A 102 1.92 -12.25 -7.27
C GLY A 102 2.17 -11.97 -5.79
N GLN A 103 2.12 -13.01 -4.94
CA GLN A 103 2.43 -12.87 -3.52
C GLN A 103 3.90 -12.54 -3.26
N ALA A 104 4.83 -13.13 -4.01
CA ALA A 104 6.25 -12.81 -3.89
C ALA A 104 6.55 -11.36 -4.30
N LEU A 105 5.90 -10.86 -5.36
CA LEU A 105 6.02 -9.48 -5.80
C LEU A 105 5.45 -8.50 -4.75
N TRP A 106 4.31 -8.83 -4.15
CA TRP A 106 3.74 -8.03 -3.06
C TRP A 106 4.64 -8.01 -1.84
N ALA A 107 5.22 -9.15 -1.44
CA ALA A 107 6.16 -9.22 -0.33
C ALA A 107 7.42 -8.38 -0.59
N PHE A 108 7.96 -8.42 -1.81
CA PHE A 108 9.06 -7.56 -2.24
C PHE A 108 8.67 -6.07 -2.13
N ALA A 109 7.55 -5.67 -2.73
CA ALA A 109 7.09 -4.29 -2.74
C ALA A 109 6.84 -3.76 -1.32
N HIS A 110 6.21 -4.57 -0.47
CA HIS A 110 5.93 -4.21 0.92
C HIS A 110 7.21 -4.02 1.74
N GLY A 111 8.14 -4.97 1.65
CA GLY A 111 9.43 -4.89 2.35
C GLY A 111 10.23 -3.67 1.91
N MET A 112 10.30 -3.43 0.60
CA MET A 112 10.97 -2.26 0.03
C MET A 112 10.34 -0.95 0.51
N ALA A 113 9.01 -0.85 0.50
CA ALA A 113 8.29 0.32 0.94
C ALA A 113 8.55 0.65 2.42
N ILE A 114 8.44 -0.34 3.32
CA ILE A 114 8.70 -0.15 4.76
C ILE A 114 10.16 0.30 5.01
N LEU A 115 11.13 -0.40 4.39
CA LEU A 115 12.54 -0.07 4.55
C LEU A 115 12.87 1.33 4.03
N GLU A 116 12.24 1.75 2.92
CA GLU A 116 12.45 3.07 2.34
C GLU A 116 11.83 4.19 3.20
N ILE A 117 10.56 4.06 3.63
CA ILE A 117 9.90 5.08 4.47
C ILE A 117 10.55 5.22 5.85
N ASP A 118 11.26 4.19 6.32
CA ASP A 118 12.05 4.20 7.56
C ASP A 118 13.51 4.65 7.35
N ALA A 119 13.86 5.05 6.12
CA ALA A 119 15.20 5.45 5.70
C ALA A 119 16.29 4.40 6.03
N ARG A 120 15.94 3.11 5.99
CA ARG A 120 16.86 2.00 6.34
C ARG A 120 17.91 1.70 5.28
N PHE A 121 17.72 2.22 4.06
CA PHE A 121 18.69 2.06 2.97
C PHE A 121 19.82 3.11 3.02
N ALA A 122 19.63 4.22 3.74
CA ALA A 122 20.65 5.26 3.85
C ALA A 122 21.83 4.76 4.71
N GLY A 123 23.02 4.68 4.11
CA GLY A 123 24.27 4.48 4.82
C GLY A 123 24.87 5.81 5.30
N PRO A 124 25.90 5.79 6.17
CA PRO A 124 26.47 7.00 6.76
C PRO A 124 27.03 8.04 5.77
N ASN A 125 27.36 7.66 4.53
CA ASN A 125 28.12 8.52 3.59
C ASN A 125 27.58 8.58 2.16
N ASN A 126 26.53 7.83 1.82
CA ASN A 126 26.06 7.68 0.43
C ASN A 126 24.54 7.83 0.41
N GLY A 127 23.99 8.54 -0.57
CA GLY A 127 22.54 8.62 -0.77
C GLY A 127 21.88 7.25 -0.83
N SER A 128 20.55 7.20 -0.65
CA SER A 128 19.80 5.94 -0.61
C SER A 128 19.93 5.16 -1.94
N PRO A 129 20.33 3.88 -1.94
CA PRO A 129 20.35 3.01 -3.13
C PRO A 129 18.94 2.56 -3.57
N ALA A 130 17.87 3.06 -2.95
CA ALA A 130 16.50 2.57 -3.13
C ALA A 130 16.06 2.53 -4.60
N ASP A 131 16.38 3.56 -5.41
CA ASP A 131 15.97 3.62 -6.82
C ASP A 131 16.46 2.39 -7.60
N GLY A 132 17.76 2.09 -7.53
CA GLY A 132 18.33 0.91 -8.20
C GLY A 132 17.80 -0.41 -7.65
N MET A 133 17.44 -0.49 -6.37
CA MET A 133 16.85 -1.69 -5.79
C MET A 133 15.43 -1.96 -6.30
N TRP A 134 14.60 -0.92 -6.45
CA TRP A 134 13.27 -1.04 -7.06
C TRP A 134 13.37 -1.46 -8.53
N GLU A 135 14.28 -0.84 -9.29
CA GLU A 135 14.52 -1.20 -10.70
C GLU A 135 14.99 -2.65 -10.87
N ILE A 136 15.94 -3.12 -10.04
CA ILE A 136 16.41 -4.50 -10.07
C ILE A 136 15.28 -5.47 -9.73
N GLY A 137 14.48 -5.16 -8.71
CA GLY A 137 13.32 -5.96 -8.35
C GLY A 137 12.28 -6.05 -9.47
N ALA A 138 11.94 -4.92 -10.10
CA ALA A 138 11.02 -4.90 -11.23
C ALA A 138 11.49 -5.83 -12.35
N ARG A 139 12.76 -5.75 -12.75
CA ARG A 139 13.36 -6.62 -13.76
C ARG A 139 13.37 -8.10 -13.36
N ALA A 140 13.53 -8.42 -12.08
CA ALA A 140 13.55 -9.81 -11.61
C ALA A 140 12.18 -10.48 -11.65
N PHE A 141 11.10 -9.69 -11.52
CA PHE A 141 9.72 -10.17 -11.60
C PHE A 141 9.11 -10.04 -13.00
N ASP A 142 9.72 -9.25 -13.89
CA ASP A 142 9.31 -9.19 -15.29
C ASP A 142 9.54 -10.55 -15.96
N THR A 143 8.49 -11.05 -16.60
CA THR A 143 8.28 -12.48 -16.87
C THR A 143 9.14 -13.05 -18.01
N GLN A 144 10.13 -12.31 -18.50
CA GLN A 144 11.07 -12.78 -19.53
C GLN A 144 12.29 -13.55 -18.99
N VAL A 145 12.54 -13.54 -17.68
CA VAL A 145 13.78 -14.11 -17.12
C VAL A 145 13.71 -15.62 -16.84
N PHE A 146 12.50 -16.23 -16.82
CA PHE A 146 12.32 -17.63 -16.44
C PHE A 146 11.74 -18.55 -17.54
N ASN A 147 11.60 -18.07 -18.78
CA ASN A 147 11.13 -18.89 -19.92
C ASN A 147 12.28 -19.40 -20.81
N GLN A 148 13.49 -19.53 -20.26
CA GLN A 148 14.58 -20.25 -20.92
C GLN A 148 14.73 -21.62 -20.27
N ASP A 149 13.84 -22.55 -20.61
CA ASP A 149 14.06 -24.00 -20.53
C ASP A 149 13.11 -24.72 -21.49
#